data_AF-A0A8J6ZI44-F1
#
_entry.id   AF-A0A8J6ZI44-F1
#
_cell.length_a   1.000
_cell.length_b   1.000
_cell.length_c   1.000
_cell.angle_alpha   90.00
_cell.angle_beta   90.00
_cell.angle_gamma   90.00
#
_symmetry.space_group_name_H-M   'P 1'
#
loop_
_entity.id
_entity.type
_entity.pdbx_description
1 polymer ?
#
loop_
_entity_poly.entity_id
_entity_poly.type
_entity_poly.pdbx_seq_one_letter_code
_entity_poly.pdbx_strand_id
1 'polypeptide(L)'
;MAKEILKDELLNEDELDNVAGGTRIETFQDGNELYKRGLLSADDALSAAPVRNLLHKMGYSGYKDVGGIVDGNIYTDKNGNTITREQFWKNFDAENGTKIIR
;
A
#
# COMPACT_ATOMS: atom_id res chain seq x y z
N MET A 1 -14.65 15.96 -0.14
CA MET A 1 -13.78 15.64 1.02
C MET A 1 -12.40 15.08 0.65
N ALA A 2 -11.98 15.10 -0.62
CA ALA A 2 -10.67 14.55 -1.05
C ALA A 2 -9.46 15.51 -0.89
N LYS A 3 -9.70 16.81 -0.66
CA LYS A 3 -8.65 17.85 -0.71
C LYS A 3 -7.93 18.12 0.63
N GLU A 4 -8.43 17.61 1.76
CA GLU A 4 -7.79 17.83 3.07
C GLU A 4 -6.80 16.73 3.47
N ILE A 5 -6.78 15.60 2.78
CA ILE A 5 -5.91 14.45 3.08
C ILE A 5 -4.43 14.72 2.72
N LEU A 6 -4.15 15.79 1.95
CA LEU A 6 -2.82 16.10 1.42
C LEU A 6 -1.95 17.00 2.33
N LYS A 7 -2.42 17.36 3.54
CA LYS A 7 -1.67 18.27 4.45
C LYS A 7 -0.77 17.59 5.48
N ASP A 8 -0.90 16.28 5.68
CA ASP A 8 0.05 15.55 6.52
C ASP A 8 1.35 15.38 5.74
N GLU A 9 2.48 15.75 6.37
CA GLU A 9 3.84 15.68 5.80
C GLU A 9 4.04 14.37 5.03
N LEU A 10 4.40 14.50 3.76
CA LEU A 10 4.73 13.36 2.93
C LEU A 10 5.97 12.70 3.50
N LEU A 11 5.94 11.37 3.64
CA LEU A 11 7.10 10.61 4.08
C LEU A 11 8.26 10.80 3.10
N ASN A 12 9.48 10.87 3.63
CA ASN A 12 10.70 10.86 2.83
C ASN A 12 10.97 9.44 2.26
N GLU A 13 11.92 9.31 1.32
CA GLU A 13 12.19 8.03 0.65
C GLU A 13 12.55 6.89 1.63
N ASP A 14 13.32 7.18 2.68
CA ASP A 14 13.71 6.20 3.70
C ASP A 14 12.52 5.76 4.57
N GLU A 15 11.59 6.67 4.84
CA GLU A 15 10.35 6.37 5.56
C GLU A 15 9.37 5.56 4.70
N LEU A 16 9.37 5.78 3.38
CA LEU A 16 8.57 5.02 2.42
C LEU A 16 9.06 3.58 2.23
N ASP A 17 10.29 3.26 2.61
CA ASP A 17 10.85 1.91 2.53
C ASP A 17 10.35 0.95 3.61
N ASN A 18 9.53 1.42 4.56
CA ASN A 18 8.84 0.57 5.55
C ASN A 18 7.32 0.55 5.36
N VAL A 19 6.83 1.06 4.23
CA VAL A 19 5.41 1.18 3.93
C VAL A 19 4.95 0.04 3.03
N ALA A 20 3.73 -0.47 3.24
CA ALA A 20 3.13 -1.45 2.33
C ALA A 20 3.23 -0.94 0.88
N GLY A 21 3.74 -1.78 -0.02
CA GLY A 21 4.20 -1.30 -1.32
C GLY A 21 5.31 -2.15 -1.91
N GLY A 22 6.09 -2.87 -1.11
CA GLY A 22 7.06 -3.79 -1.68
C GLY A 22 8.19 -3.09 -2.47
N THR A 23 8.78 -3.86 -3.36
CA THR A 23 9.58 -3.38 -4.50
C THR A 23 8.77 -2.42 -5.38
N ARG A 24 9.44 -1.68 -6.29
CA ARG A 24 8.74 -0.81 -7.28
C ARG A 24 7.63 -1.52 -8.06
N ILE A 25 7.81 -2.81 -8.38
CA ILE A 25 6.83 -3.61 -9.14
C ILE A 25 5.57 -3.83 -8.30
N GLU A 26 5.72 -4.09 -7.01
CA GLU A 26 4.57 -4.32 -6.13
C GLU A 26 3.86 -3.03 -5.80
N THR A 27 4.60 -1.92 -5.72
CA THR A 27 3.99 -0.61 -5.49
C THR A 27 3.08 -0.27 -6.68
N PHE A 28 3.48 -0.64 -7.89
CA PHE A 28 2.61 -0.53 -9.07
C PHE A 28 1.38 -1.44 -8.98
N GLN A 29 1.55 -2.69 -8.55
CA GLN A 29 0.43 -3.62 -8.37
C GLN A 29 -0.54 -3.13 -7.28
N ASP A 30 -0.03 -2.54 -6.19
CA ASP A 30 -0.81 -1.92 -5.13
C ASP A 30 -1.53 -0.68 -5.62
N GLY A 31 -0.88 0.15 -6.43
CA GLY A 31 -1.52 1.27 -7.09
C GLY A 31 -2.70 0.85 -7.94
N ASN A 32 -2.58 -0.24 -8.71
CA ASN A 32 -3.69 -0.79 -9.47
C ASN A 32 -4.86 -1.26 -8.57
N GLU A 33 -4.56 -1.92 -7.44
CA GLU A 33 -5.58 -2.35 -6.48
C GLU A 33 -6.30 -1.17 -5.82
N LEU A 34 -5.59 -0.07 -5.52
CA LEU A 34 -6.17 1.16 -4.99
C LEU A 34 -6.99 1.91 -6.05
N TYR A 35 -6.55 1.92 -7.30
CA TYR A 35 -7.29 2.49 -8.42
C TYR A 35 -8.62 1.77 -8.67
N LYS A 36 -8.61 0.42 -8.67
CA LYS A 36 -9.82 -0.41 -8.77
C LYS A 36 -10.85 -0.09 -7.67
N ARG A 37 -10.38 0.30 -6.49
CA ARG A 37 -11.21 0.66 -5.32
C ARG A 37 -11.66 2.12 -5.29
N GLY A 38 -11.24 2.94 -6.24
CA GLY A 38 -11.59 4.36 -6.24
C GLY A 38 -10.72 5.25 -5.38
N LEU A 39 -9.66 4.71 -4.77
CA LEU A 39 -8.87 5.42 -3.76
C LEU A 39 -7.73 6.24 -4.36
N LEU A 40 -7.28 5.89 -5.57
CA LEU A 40 -6.32 6.67 -6.35
C LEU A 40 -6.88 6.98 -7.75
N SER A 41 -6.36 8.05 -8.34
CA SER A 41 -6.49 8.33 -9.77
C SER A 41 -5.63 7.35 -10.58
N ALA A 42 -5.88 7.25 -11.89
CA ALA A 42 -5.05 6.41 -12.75
C ALA A 42 -3.59 6.87 -12.74
N ASP A 43 -3.34 8.18 -12.73
CA ASP A 43 -1.99 8.73 -12.74
C ASP A 43 -1.27 8.50 -11.40
N ASP A 44 -1.96 8.68 -10.27
CA ASP A 44 -1.38 8.45 -8.94
C ASP A 44 -1.07 6.99 -8.69
N ALA A 45 -1.86 6.07 -9.26
CA ALA A 45 -1.65 4.63 -9.16
C ALA A 45 -0.38 4.13 -9.86
N LEU A 46 0.19 4.91 -10.79
CA LEU A 46 1.45 4.56 -11.46
C LEU A 46 2.68 5.08 -10.71
N SER A 47 2.50 5.85 -9.64
CA SER A 47 3.58 6.50 -8.89
C SER A 47 3.75 5.88 -7.50
N ALA A 48 5.00 5.63 -7.11
CA ALA A 48 5.28 4.94 -5.85
C ALA A 48 4.90 5.77 -4.60
N ALA A 49 5.14 7.08 -4.65
CA ALA A 49 4.92 7.94 -3.50
C ALA A 49 3.43 8.08 -3.13
N PRO A 50 2.48 8.34 -4.04
CA PRO A 50 1.05 8.38 -3.71
C PRO A 50 0.52 7.05 -3.16
N VAL A 51 0.94 5.92 -3.75
CA VAL A 51 0.53 4.58 -3.31
C VAL A 51 0.98 4.31 -1.89
N ARG A 52 2.27 4.45 -1.62
CA ARG A 52 2.84 4.20 -0.30
C ARG A 52 2.26 5.19 0.73
N ASN A 53 2.23 6.49 0.43
CA ASN A 53 1.65 7.47 1.36
C ASN A 53 0.19 7.15 1.75
N LEU A 54 -0.64 6.72 0.80
CA LEU A 54 -2.02 6.33 1.10
C LEU A 54 -2.06 5.09 2.02
N LEU A 55 -1.29 4.05 1.70
CA LEU A 55 -1.23 2.83 2.51
C LEU A 55 -0.73 3.11 3.93
N HIS A 56 0.31 3.94 4.07
CA HIS A 56 0.81 4.38 5.37
C HIS A 56 -0.25 5.13 6.17
N LYS A 57 -0.95 6.10 5.56
CA LYS A 57 -2.03 6.86 6.22
C LYS A 57 -3.19 5.97 6.67
N MET A 58 -3.42 4.87 5.97
CA MET A 58 -4.42 3.87 6.35
C MET A 58 -3.90 2.87 7.41
N GLY A 59 -2.70 3.08 7.92
CA GLY A 59 -2.09 2.28 8.99
C GLY A 59 -1.43 1.00 8.50
N TYR A 60 -1.10 0.89 7.20
CA TYR A 60 -0.42 -0.27 6.63
C TYR A 60 1.07 0.00 6.49
N SER A 61 1.87 -0.67 7.33
CA SER A 61 3.34 -0.68 7.31
C SER A 61 3.89 -2.05 6.92
N GLY A 62 3.13 -2.81 6.12
CA GLY A 62 3.32 -4.25 5.90
C GLY A 62 4.51 -4.64 5.02
N TYR A 63 5.53 -3.78 4.89
CA TYR A 63 6.73 -4.07 4.11
C TYR A 63 7.94 -4.20 5.02
N LYS A 64 8.57 -5.37 4.98
CA LYS A 64 9.90 -5.60 5.54
C LYS A 64 10.80 -6.05 4.40
N ASP A 65 11.62 -5.14 3.88
CA ASP A 65 12.73 -5.53 3.00
C ASP A 65 13.73 -6.34 3.83
N VAL A 66 13.96 -7.59 3.44
CA VAL A 66 14.94 -8.49 4.08
C VAL A 66 16.26 -8.54 3.30
N GLY A 67 16.47 -7.69 2.30
CA GLY A 67 17.78 -7.45 1.69
C GLY A 67 18.39 -8.67 0.99
N GLY A 68 17.57 -9.53 0.38
CA GLY A 68 18.02 -10.78 -0.25
C GLY A 68 17.46 -11.02 -1.64
N ILE A 69 18.31 -11.54 -2.55
CA ILE A 69 18.00 -11.86 -3.96
C ILE A 69 16.92 -12.97 -4.10
N VAL A 70 16.51 -13.66 -3.02
CA VAL A 70 15.85 -14.97 -3.12
C VAL A 70 14.50 -15.09 -2.38
N ASP A 71 14.18 -14.27 -1.37
CA ASP A 71 12.96 -14.48 -0.58
C ASP A 71 11.93 -13.38 -0.84
N GLY A 72 10.88 -13.75 -1.57
CA GLY A 72 9.77 -12.89 -1.97
C GLY A 72 9.16 -12.09 -0.81
N ASN A 73 8.60 -10.94 -1.16
CA ASN A 73 8.14 -9.95 -0.20
C ASN A 73 7.07 -10.50 0.75
N ILE A 74 7.14 -10.06 2.00
CA ILE A 74 6.29 -10.54 3.10
C ILE A 74 5.23 -9.48 3.37
N TYR A 75 3.97 -9.76 3.06
CA TYR A 75 2.85 -8.95 3.56
C TYR A 75 2.60 -9.35 5.01
N THR A 76 2.45 -8.38 5.90
CA THR A 76 2.05 -8.65 7.28
C THR A 76 0.66 -8.11 7.58
N ASP A 77 -0.10 -8.84 8.39
CA ASP A 77 -1.31 -8.29 9.00
C ASP A 77 -0.95 -7.27 10.10
N LYS A 78 -1.97 -6.62 10.67
CA LYS A 78 -1.80 -5.64 11.76
C LYS A 78 -1.20 -6.24 13.05
N ASN A 79 -1.16 -7.56 13.17
CA ASN A 79 -0.55 -8.27 14.29
C ASN A 79 0.89 -8.71 14.00
N GLY A 80 1.43 -8.40 12.81
CA GLY A 80 2.77 -8.78 12.39
C GLY A 80 2.88 -10.20 11.83
N ASN A 81 1.76 -10.91 11.58
CA ASN A 81 1.78 -12.24 10.98
C ASN A 81 1.96 -12.14 9.47
N THR A 82 2.80 -12.98 8.88
CA THR A 82 2.90 -13.13 7.43
C THR A 82 1.58 -13.61 6.83
N ILE A 83 1.09 -12.90 5.82
CA ILE A 83 -0.12 -13.23 5.06
C ILE A 83 0.16 -13.20 3.56
N THR A 84 -0.75 -13.78 2.77
CA THR A 84 -0.69 -13.64 1.30
C THR A 84 -1.17 -12.27 0.88
N ARG A 85 -0.77 -11.82 -0.32
CA ARG A 85 -1.27 -10.57 -0.92
C ARG A 85 -2.79 -10.56 -1.09
N GLU A 86 -3.38 -11.69 -1.45
CA GLU A 86 -4.84 -11.83 -1.54
C GLU A 86 -5.51 -11.63 -0.17
N GLN A 87 -4.95 -12.24 0.88
CA GLN A 87 -5.45 -12.07 2.24
C GLN A 87 -5.27 -10.63 2.73
N PHE A 88 -4.18 -9.96 2.37
CA PHE A 88 -3.96 -8.55 2.65
C PHE A 88 -5.10 -7.69 2.09
N TRP A 89 -5.41 -7.83 0.80
CA TRP A 89 -6.47 -7.05 0.16
C TRP A 89 -7.87 -7.39 0.67
N LYS A 90 -8.13 -8.65 1.02
CA LYS A 90 -9.37 -9.05 1.67
C LYS A 90 -9.54 -8.39 3.04
N ASN A 91 -8.48 -8.35 3.84
CA ASN A 91 -8.48 -7.68 5.13
C ASN A 91 -8.64 -6.17 4.95
N PHE A 92 -7.92 -5.57 4.00
CA PHE A 92 -8.03 -4.16 3.64
C PHE A 92 -9.47 -3.76 3.31
N ASP A 93 -10.15 -4.55 2.47
CA ASP A 93 -11.54 -4.30 2.08
C ASP A 93 -12.48 -4.35 3.30
N ALA A 94 -12.32 -5.36 4.15
CA ALA A 94 -13.13 -5.53 5.35
C ALA A 94 -12.90 -4.41 6.39
N GLU A 95 -11.65 -4.01 6.60
CA GLU A 95 -11.26 -3.01 7.61
C GLU A 95 -11.64 -1.58 7.21
N ASN A 96 -11.60 -1.27 5.90
CA ASN A 96 -11.85 0.09 5.41
C ASN A 96 -13.22 0.25 4.73
N GLY A 97 -14.03 -0.81 4.68
CA GLY A 97 -15.32 -0.80 3.99
C GLY A 97 -15.17 -0.54 2.48
N THR A 98 -14.08 -0.99 1.88
CA THR A 98 -13.79 -0.78 0.46
C THR A 98 -14.16 -2.01 -0.37
N LYS A 99 -14.32 -1.81 -1.68
CA LYS A 99 -14.60 -2.86 -2.65
C LYS A 99 -14.11 -2.41 -4.03
N ILE A 100 -13.89 -3.38 -4.92
CA ILE A 100 -13.60 -3.09 -6.32
C ILE A 100 -14.84 -2.45 -6.97
N ILE A 101 -14.63 -1.30 -7.61
CA ILE A 101 -15.67 -0.52 -8.31
C ILE A 101 -15.30 -0.18 -9.75
N ARG A 102 -14.12 -0.60 -10.22
CA ARG A 102 -13.61 -0.42 -11.60
C ARG A 102 -12.94 -1.70 -12.07
#